data_AF-A0A537FV41-F1
#
_entry.id   AF-A0A537FV41-F1
#
_cell.length_a   1.000
_cell.length_b   1.000
_cell.length_c   1.000
_cell.angle_alpha   90.00
_cell.angle_beta   90.00
_cell.angle_gamma   90.00
#
_symmetry.space_group_name_H-M   'P 1'
#
loop_
_entity.id
_entity.type
_entity.pdbx_description
1 polymer ?
#
loop_
_entity_poly.entity_id
_entity_poly.type
_entity_poly.pdbx_seq_one_letter_code
_entity_poly.pdbx_strand_id
1 'polypeptide(L)'
;MIKSEQRQAIEELVYRSCLALDSRDFKAFLDLCDEAFRYTITTHSAEIKRDMVWLDHDKKGMETLFTNLPKHNSDHSPLTRHATVYTVDLA
;
A
#
# COMPACT_ATOMS: atom_id res chain seq x y z
N MET A 1 17.56 -16.70 11.97
CA MET A 1 17.59 -15.42 11.23
C MET A 1 18.17 -14.37 12.15
N ILE A 2 19.23 -13.71 11.71
CA ILE A 2 19.89 -12.67 12.51
C ILE A 2 19.01 -11.42 12.41
N LYS A 3 18.66 -10.78 13.54
CA LYS A 3 17.74 -9.62 13.59
C LYS A 3 18.04 -8.52 12.56
N SER A 4 19.31 -8.37 12.17
CA SER A 4 19.75 -7.44 11.12
C SER A 4 19.24 -7.80 9.72
N GLU A 5 19.22 -9.07 9.35
CA GLU A 5 18.74 -9.54 8.04
C GLU A 5 17.23 -9.35 7.92
N GLN A 6 16.49 -9.62 9.01
CA GLN A 6 15.05 -9.40 9.06
C GLN A 6 14.69 -7.92 8.93
N ARG A 7 15.43 -7.05 9.65
CA ARG A 7 15.27 -5.60 9.50
C ARG A 7 15.51 -5.16 8.06
N GLN A 8 16.60 -5.59 7.44
CA GLN A 8 16.92 -5.24 6.06
C GLN A 8 15.82 -5.69 5.09
N ALA A 9 15.29 -6.91 5.26
CA ALA A 9 14.20 -7.41 4.44
C ALA A 9 12.92 -6.57 4.56
N ILE A 10 12.59 -6.08 5.76
CA ILE A 10 11.43 -5.20 5.99
C ILE A 10 11.65 -3.83 5.34
N GLU A 11 12.84 -3.25 5.49
CA GLU A 11 13.20 -1.98 4.85
C GLU A 11 13.08 -2.10 3.32
N GLU A 12 13.68 -3.13 2.74
CA GLU A 12 13.63 -3.39 1.30
C GLU A 12 12.19 -3.59 0.80
N LEU A 13 11.36 -4.32 1.55
CA LEU A 13 9.94 -4.53 1.23
C LEU A 13 9.19 -3.18 1.15
N VAL A 14 9.37 -2.31 2.15
CA VAL A 14 8.74 -0.98 2.18
C VAL A 14 9.21 -0.15 0.97
N TYR A 15 10.51 -0.10 0.70
CA TYR A 15 11.05 0.71 -0.39
C TYR A 15 10.61 0.21 -1.76
N ARG A 16 10.64 -1.11 -1.98
CA ARG A 16 10.15 -1.72 -3.24
C ARG A 16 8.67 -1.48 -3.46
N SER A 17 7.86 -1.51 -2.39
CA SER A 17 6.43 -1.20 -2.50
C SER A 17 6.19 0.25 -2.99
N CYS A 18 6.99 1.21 -2.50
CA CYS A 18 6.90 2.60 -2.94
C CYS A 18 7.29 2.74 -4.42
N LEU A 19 8.41 2.15 -4.83
CA LEU A 19 8.87 2.19 -6.22
C LEU A 19 7.86 1.56 -7.20
N ALA A 20 7.25 0.44 -6.83
CA ALA A 20 6.21 -0.21 -7.63
C ALA A 20 4.98 0.70 -7.79
N LEU A 21 4.51 1.32 -6.70
CA LEU A 21 3.36 2.22 -6.74
C LEU A 21 3.63 3.51 -7.53
N ASP A 22 4.82 4.08 -7.38
CA ASP A 22 5.21 5.32 -8.06
C ASP A 22 5.37 5.13 -9.57
N SER A 23 5.86 3.95 -9.99
CA SER A 23 5.94 3.54 -11.40
C SER A 23 4.61 3.05 -11.99
N ARG A 24 3.53 3.03 -11.18
CA ARG A 24 2.22 2.44 -11.52
C ARG A 24 2.29 0.95 -11.88
N ASP A 25 3.34 0.25 -11.42
CA ASP A 25 3.44 -1.21 -11.48
C ASP A 25 2.66 -1.83 -10.31
N PHE A 26 1.34 -1.76 -10.42
CA PHE A 26 0.43 -2.27 -9.39
C PHE A 26 0.51 -3.78 -9.22
N LYS A 27 0.93 -4.50 -10.26
CA LYS A 27 1.14 -5.94 -10.17
C LYS A 27 2.34 -6.25 -9.28
N ALA A 28 3.48 -5.58 -9.51
CA ALA A 28 4.66 -5.76 -8.67
C ALA A 28 4.37 -5.39 -7.21
N PHE A 29 3.54 -4.38 -6.95
CA PHE A 29 3.08 -4.08 -5.58
C PHE A 29 2.28 -5.23 -4.97
N LEU A 30 1.27 -5.76 -5.68
CA LEU A 30 0.44 -6.85 -5.16
C LEU A 30 1.22 -8.16 -5.00
N ASP A 31 2.23 -8.41 -5.83
CA ASP A 31 3.11 -9.58 -5.70
C ASP A 31 3.96 -9.54 -4.41
N LEU A 32 4.19 -8.35 -3.83
CA LEU A 32 4.84 -8.20 -2.52
C LEU A 32 3.91 -8.49 -1.34
N CYS A 33 2.59 -8.55 -1.57
CA CYS A 33 1.59 -8.74 -0.53
C CYS A 33 1.25 -10.22 -0.33
N ASP A 34 1.04 -10.62 0.92
CA ASP A 34 0.56 -11.95 1.32
C ASP A 34 -0.81 -12.30 0.70
N GLU A 35 -1.16 -13.58 0.62
CA GLU A 35 -2.48 -14.02 0.14
C GLU A 35 -3.62 -13.52 1.03
N ALA A 36 -3.39 -13.40 2.33
CA ALA A 36 -4.34 -12.86 3.31
C ALA A 36 -4.33 -11.32 3.36
N PHE A 37 -3.75 -10.64 2.38
CA PHE A 37 -3.67 -9.18 2.33
C PHE A 37 -5.05 -8.50 2.37
N ARG A 38 -5.16 -7.52 3.26
CA ARG A 38 -6.32 -6.63 3.39
C ARG A 38 -5.86 -5.18 3.38
N TYR A 39 -6.53 -4.35 2.60
CA TYR A 39 -6.27 -2.93 2.50
C TYR A 39 -7.54 -2.14 2.83
N THR A 40 -7.48 -1.37 3.91
CA THR A 40 -8.60 -0.59 4.41
C THR A 40 -8.20 0.87 4.59
N ILE A 41 -8.98 1.78 4.04
CA ILE A 41 -8.89 3.22 4.30
C ILE A 41 -10.11 3.60 5.13
N THR A 42 -9.88 4.15 6.31
CA THR A 42 -10.93 4.65 7.20
C THR A 42 -10.74 6.14 7.49
N THR A 43 -11.82 6.80 7.89
CA THR A 43 -11.77 8.18 8.40
C THR A 43 -12.81 8.34 9.50
N HIS A 44 -12.60 9.28 10.41
CA HIS A 44 -13.63 9.69 11.36
C HIS A 44 -14.42 10.88 10.78
N SER A 45 -15.74 10.73 10.65
CA SER A 45 -16.61 11.85 10.26
C SER A 45 -17.12 12.56 11.51
N ALA A 46 -16.64 13.78 11.72
CA ALA A 46 -17.09 14.65 12.81
C ALA A 46 -18.57 15.07 12.65
N GLU A 47 -19.08 15.14 11.42
CA GLU A 47 -20.46 15.56 11.12
C GLU A 47 -21.48 14.51 11.58
N ILE A 48 -21.28 13.25 11.18
CA ILE A 48 -22.16 12.14 11.58
C ILE A 48 -21.68 11.41 12.83
N LYS A 49 -20.54 11.85 13.41
CA LYS A 49 -19.91 11.32 14.63
C LYS A 49 -19.64 9.81 14.58
N ARG A 50 -19.15 9.32 13.44
CA ARG A 50 -18.90 7.89 13.21
C ARG A 50 -17.67 7.68 12.33
N ASP A 51 -17.04 6.53 12.52
CA ASP A 51 -16.00 6.06 11.62
C ASP A 51 -16.63 5.56 10.33
N MET A 52 -15.99 5.92 9.23
CA MET A 52 -16.39 5.55 7.88
C MET A 52 -15.27 4.74 7.24
N VAL A 53 -15.67 3.71 6.52
CA VAL A 53 -14.78 2.95 5.65
C VAL A 53 -14.91 3.53 4.25
N TRP A 54 -13.82 4.06 3.71
CA TRP A 54 -13.75 4.61 2.35
C TRP A 54 -13.31 3.57 1.33
N LEU A 55 -12.48 2.62 1.77
CA LEU A 55 -12.01 1.53 0.96
C LEU A 55 -11.80 0.31 1.85
N ASP A 56 -12.23 -0.86 1.40
CA ASP A 56 -11.96 -2.11 2.09
C ASP A 56 -11.93 -3.28 1.11
N HIS A 57 -10.73 -3.71 0.77
CA HIS A 57 -10.51 -4.74 -0.24
C HIS A 57 -9.49 -5.78 0.22
N ASP A 58 -9.74 -7.01 -0.22
CA ASP A 58 -8.72 -8.05 -0.26
C ASP A 58 -7.79 -7.86 -1.47
N LYS A 59 -6.81 -8.74 -1.62
CA LYS A 59 -5.85 -8.71 -2.75
C LYS A 59 -6.53 -8.65 -4.11
N LYS A 60 -7.59 -9.44 -4.33
CA LYS A 60 -8.35 -9.49 -5.59
C LYS A 60 -9.16 -8.21 -5.84
N GLY A 61 -9.76 -7.66 -4.79
CA GLY A 61 -10.44 -6.36 -4.85
C GLY A 61 -9.48 -5.24 -5.24
N MET A 62 -8.27 -5.23 -4.67
CA MET A 62 -7.24 -4.26 -5.03
C MET A 62 -6.75 -4.45 -6.47
N GLU A 63 -6.57 -5.68 -6.95
CA GLU A 63 -6.25 -5.96 -8.36
C GLU A 63 -7.32 -5.39 -9.31
N THR A 64 -8.60 -5.60 -8.96
CA THR A 64 -9.73 -5.07 -9.74
C THR A 64 -9.73 -3.54 -9.75
N LEU A 65 -9.46 -2.90 -8.61
CA LEU A 65 -9.34 -1.45 -8.50
C LEU A 65 -8.20 -0.93 -9.38
N PHE A 66 -7.01 -1.51 -9.27
CA PHE A 66 -5.82 -1.08 -10.02
C PHE A 66 -5.98 -1.27 -11.53
N THR A 67 -6.67 -2.32 -11.98
CA THR A 67 -7.00 -2.53 -13.39
C THR A 67 -7.88 -1.42 -13.95
N ASN A 68 -8.71 -0.81 -13.10
CA ASN A 68 -9.63 0.25 -13.51
C ASN A 68 -9.07 1.66 -13.33
N LEU A 69 -8.13 1.89 -12.41
CA LEU A 69 -7.52 3.20 -12.15
C LEU A 69 -7.12 4.00 -13.41
N PRO A 70 -6.46 3.40 -14.43
CA PRO A 70 -6.08 4.14 -15.63
C PRO A 70 -7.26 4.70 -16.44
N LYS A 71 -8.48 4.16 -16.22
CA LYS A 71 -9.72 4.60 -16.88
C LYS A 71 -10.37 5.79 -16.15
N HIS A 72 -9.92 6.14 -14.96
CA HIS A 72 -10.42 7.30 -14.23
C HIS A 72 -9.83 8.58 -14.80
N ASN A 73 -10.63 9.64 -14.83
CA ASN A 73 -10.16 10.97 -15.18
C ASN A 73 -9.16 11.45 -14.11
N SER A 74 -7.92 11.73 -14.52
CA SER A 74 -6.85 12.23 -13.64
C SER A 74 -5.95 13.19 -14.43
N ASP A 75 -5.18 14.00 -13.73
CA ASP A 75 -4.17 14.88 -14.33
C ASP A 75 -2.93 14.12 -14.83
N HIS A 76 -2.90 12.81 -14.60
CA HIS A 76 -1.78 11.90 -14.88
C HIS A 76 -0.43 12.34 -14.27
N SER A 77 -0.44 13.24 -13.28
CA SER A 77 0.76 13.71 -12.62
C SER A 77 1.53 12.52 -12.01
N PRO A 78 2.87 12.53 -12.06
CA PRO A 78 3.66 11.54 -11.35
C PRO A 78 3.46 11.72 -9.84
N LEU A 79 3.32 10.59 -9.15
CA LEU A 79 3.29 10.53 -7.69
C LEU A 79 4.58 9.87 -7.22
N THR A 80 5.31 10.54 -6.33
CA THR A 80 6.52 10.01 -5.72
C THR A 80 6.35 9.93 -4.22
N ARG A 81 6.56 8.76 -3.63
CA ARG A 81 6.48 8.54 -2.19
C ARG A 81 7.87 8.64 -1.58
N HIS A 82 8.01 9.51 -0.59
CA HIS A 82 9.21 9.56 0.23
C HIS A 82 9.00 8.72 1.49
N ALA A 83 9.68 7.58 1.58
CA ALA A 83 9.60 6.68 2.72
C ALA A 83 11.00 6.46 3.32
N THR A 84 11.10 6.58 4.65
CA THR A 84 12.28 6.21 5.43
C THR A 84 11.84 5.35 6.59
N VAL A 85 12.39 4.14 6.73
CA VAL A 85 12.11 3.28 7.88
C VAL A 85 13.05 3.67 9.01
N TYR A 86 12.50 4.25 10.08
CA TYR A 86 13.28 4.71 11.25
C TYR A 86 13.44 3.63 12.32
N THR A 87 12.41 2.81 12.50
CA THR A 87 12.38 1.76 13.53
C THR A 87 11.76 0.49 12.96
N VAL A 88 12.28 -0.65 13.37
CA VAL A 88 11.69 -1.97 13.14
C VAL A 88 11.70 -2.68 14.48
N ASP A 89 10.50 -2.95 15.00
CA ASP A 89 10.32 -3.75 16.21
C ASP A 89 9.99 -5.18 15.81
N LEU A 90 10.84 -6.12 16.24
CA LEU A 90 10.73 -7.54 15.92
C LEU A 90 10.30 -8.25 17.21
N ALA A 91 9.05 -8.70 17.23
CA ALA A 91 8.48 -9.51 18.32
C ALA A 91 9.12 -10.90 18.40
#